data_AF-A0A2I0BHN9-F1
#
_entry.id   AF-A0A2I0BHN9-F1
#
_cell.length_a   1.000
_cell.length_b   1.000
_cell.length_c   1.000
_cell.angle_alpha   90.00
_cell.angle_beta   90.00
_cell.angle_gamma   90.00
#
_symmetry.space_group_name_H-M   'P 1'
#
loop_
_entity.id
_entity.type
_entity.pdbx_description
1 polymer ?
#
loop_
_entity_poly.entity_id
_entity_poly.type
_entity_poly.pdbx_seq_one_letter_code
_entity_poly.pdbx_strand_id
1 'polypeptide(L)'
;MVGAQATEQGDCSRFKGNIPHCCKKDPTVVDLLPGTPYNMQIANCCKGGVISSWVQDPPNAVSAFQLSAGAAGTTNKTVRLPKNFTLKAPGPGYTCGDAKIVKPTKFITQDGRRMTQALMTWNVTCIYSQFLAQKTPSCCVSLSSFYNDTIVNCPTCSCGCQNNITQPGSCVEGDSPYLASVVNGPGKNSLAPLVQCTSHMCPVRIHWHVKLNYKEYWRVKITITNFNYRMNYTQWNLVVQHPNFDNLTQIFSFNYKSLNPYGVINDTAMLWGIKFYNDLLMEAGPSGNVQSELLFRKDDLSFTFQKGWAFPRRIYFNGDNCVMPPPDAYPWLPNAGHRSLSSLLLPFIFWTTLACLFMSV
;
A
#
# COMPACT_ATOMS: atom_id res chain seq x y z
N MET A 1 -22.48 0.27 -25.56
CA MET A 1 -21.69 0.72 -24.39
C MET A 1 -20.63 1.67 -24.89
N VAL A 2 -20.19 2.61 -24.06
CA VAL A 2 -19.10 3.56 -24.38
C VAL A 2 -18.17 3.59 -23.17
N GLY A 3 -16.88 3.46 -23.41
CA GLY A 3 -15.86 3.44 -22.38
C GLY A 3 -15.66 2.13 -21.62
N ALA A 4 -16.50 1.12 -21.89
CA ALA A 4 -16.36 -0.20 -21.30
C ALA A 4 -16.87 -1.27 -22.25
N GLN A 5 -16.52 -2.52 -21.96
CA GLN A 5 -16.93 -3.69 -22.72
C GLN A 5 -17.38 -4.82 -21.78
N ALA A 6 -18.44 -5.53 -22.15
CA ALA A 6 -18.76 -6.80 -21.48
C ALA A 6 -17.78 -7.89 -21.90
N THR A 7 -17.36 -8.73 -20.96
CA THR A 7 -16.42 -9.83 -21.23
C THR A 7 -17.03 -10.94 -22.08
N GLU A 8 -18.37 -11.07 -22.06
CA GLU A 8 -19.11 -12.07 -22.81
C GLU A 8 -20.38 -11.45 -23.41
N GLN A 9 -20.77 -11.91 -24.60
CA GLN A 9 -22.04 -11.51 -25.23
C GLN A 9 -23.24 -12.30 -24.66
N GLY A 10 -23.05 -13.59 -24.34
CA GLY A 10 -24.14 -14.48 -23.95
C GLY A 10 -25.06 -14.88 -25.12
N ASP A 11 -26.19 -15.52 -24.82
CA ASP A 11 -27.17 -15.91 -25.83
C ASP A 11 -28.08 -14.72 -26.22
N CYS A 12 -27.77 -14.13 -27.37
CA CYS A 12 -28.56 -13.06 -27.98
C CYS A 12 -29.48 -13.53 -29.12
N SER A 13 -29.72 -14.85 -29.28
CA SER A 13 -30.50 -15.43 -30.39
C SER A 13 -31.91 -14.85 -30.56
N ARG A 14 -32.49 -14.31 -29.49
CA ARG A 14 -33.81 -13.66 -29.49
C ARG A 14 -33.84 -12.34 -30.29
N PHE A 15 -32.69 -11.72 -30.54
CA PHE A 15 -32.59 -10.44 -31.25
C PHE A 15 -32.20 -10.67 -32.71
N LYS A 16 -33.13 -10.42 -33.63
CA LYS A 16 -32.93 -10.61 -35.08
C LYS A 16 -32.28 -9.40 -35.79
N GLY A 17 -32.16 -8.28 -35.09
CA GLY A 17 -31.54 -7.03 -35.55
C GLY A 17 -31.27 -6.12 -34.36
N ASN A 18 -30.32 -5.18 -34.47
CA ASN A 18 -29.80 -4.38 -33.35
C ASN A 18 -29.42 -5.26 -32.14
N ILE A 19 -28.58 -6.26 -32.40
CA ILE A 19 -28.14 -7.24 -31.40
C ILE A 19 -27.44 -6.49 -30.24
N PRO A 20 -27.91 -6.66 -28.99
CA PRO A 20 -27.27 -6.03 -27.84
C PRO A 20 -25.81 -6.47 -27.69
N HIS A 21 -25.00 -5.57 -27.11
CA HIS A 21 -23.61 -5.88 -26.79
C HIS A 21 -23.47 -7.06 -25.82
N CYS A 22 -24.44 -7.25 -24.93
CA CYS A 22 -24.53 -8.38 -24.02
C CYS A 22 -26.00 -8.69 -23.72
N CYS A 23 -26.37 -9.97 -23.71
CA CYS A 23 -27.70 -10.47 -23.37
C CYS A 23 -27.75 -11.25 -22.06
N LYS A 24 -26.62 -11.37 -21.34
CA LYS A 24 -26.59 -11.94 -19.99
C LYS A 24 -27.34 -11.01 -19.01
N LYS A 25 -28.00 -11.63 -18.03
CA LYS A 25 -28.67 -10.89 -16.94
C LYS A 25 -27.69 -10.38 -15.88
N ASP A 26 -26.51 -10.98 -15.82
CA ASP A 26 -25.41 -10.74 -14.88
C ASP A 26 -24.09 -10.42 -15.62
N PRO A 27 -24.04 -9.37 -16.46
CA PRO A 27 -22.87 -9.07 -17.26
C PRO A 27 -21.67 -8.67 -16.38
N THR A 28 -20.49 -9.18 -16.70
CA THR A 28 -19.23 -8.62 -16.20
C THR A 28 -18.75 -7.56 -17.19
N VAL A 29 -18.61 -6.33 -16.71
CA VAL A 29 -18.20 -5.17 -17.52
C VAL A 29 -16.81 -4.74 -17.08
N VAL A 30 -15.93 -4.54 -18.06
CA VAL A 30 -14.55 -4.11 -17.87
C VAL A 30 -14.31 -2.77 -18.56
N ASP A 31 -13.54 -1.90 -17.91
CA ASP A 31 -13.11 -0.63 -18.46
C ASP A 31 -12.22 -0.86 -19.69
N LEU A 32 -12.34 -0.01 -20.71
CA LEU A 32 -11.50 -0.11 -21.89
C LEU A 32 -10.05 0.30 -21.56
N LEU A 33 -9.11 -0.11 -22.41
CA LEU A 33 -7.69 0.20 -22.22
C LEU A 33 -7.37 1.67 -22.54
N PRO A 34 -6.32 2.24 -21.93
CA PRO A 34 -5.77 3.52 -22.36
C PRO A 34 -5.43 3.51 -23.85
N GLY A 35 -5.71 4.62 -24.55
CA GLY A 35 -5.49 4.74 -26.01
C GLY A 35 -6.67 4.29 -26.89
N THR A 36 -7.81 3.93 -26.28
CA THR A 36 -9.07 3.68 -26.99
C THR A 36 -9.44 4.85 -27.93
N PRO A 37 -10.01 4.63 -29.13
CA PRO A 37 -10.42 5.71 -30.02
C PRO A 37 -11.41 6.71 -29.38
N TYR A 38 -11.27 8.02 -29.68
CA TYR A 38 -12.07 9.09 -29.06
C TYR A 38 -13.60 8.90 -29.18
N ASN A 39 -14.07 8.29 -30.26
CA ASN A 39 -15.50 7.99 -30.47
C ASN A 39 -16.04 6.91 -29.53
N MET A 40 -15.18 6.17 -28.83
CA MET A 40 -15.53 5.12 -27.87
C MET A 40 -15.22 5.53 -26.42
N GLN A 41 -14.76 6.76 -26.18
CA GLN A 41 -14.43 7.28 -24.86
C GLN A 41 -15.57 8.12 -24.25
N ILE A 42 -15.55 8.22 -22.92
CA ILE A 42 -16.32 9.21 -22.14
C ILE A 42 -15.36 9.90 -21.17
N ALA A 43 -15.78 11.03 -20.59
CA ALA A 43 -15.03 11.70 -19.53
C ALA A 43 -14.66 10.72 -18.41
N ASN A 44 -13.39 10.75 -17.98
CA ASN A 44 -12.80 9.86 -16.96
C ASN A 44 -12.75 8.37 -17.34
N CYS A 45 -12.93 8.03 -18.61
CA CYS A 45 -12.52 6.75 -19.22
C CYS A 45 -11.09 6.87 -19.79
N CYS A 46 -10.36 5.85 -20.20
CA CYS A 46 -10.54 4.42 -20.11
C CYS A 46 -9.23 3.87 -19.55
N LYS A 47 -9.28 3.34 -18.33
CA LYS A 47 -8.07 3.16 -17.51
C LYS A 47 -7.68 1.70 -17.37
N GLY A 48 -8.32 0.80 -18.13
CA GLY A 48 -8.09 -0.64 -18.05
C GLY A 48 -8.35 -1.22 -16.67
N GLY A 49 -9.21 -0.57 -15.88
CA GLY A 49 -9.53 -0.98 -14.50
C GLY A 49 -8.51 -0.54 -13.46
N VAL A 50 -7.47 0.22 -13.83
CA VAL A 50 -6.50 0.79 -12.90
C VAL A 50 -6.95 2.18 -12.46
N ILE A 51 -7.13 2.36 -11.16
CA ILE A 51 -7.54 3.65 -10.57
C ILE A 51 -6.49 4.04 -9.54
N SER A 52 -6.00 5.28 -9.62
CA SER A 52 -5.04 5.82 -8.66
C SER A 52 -5.74 6.24 -7.36
N SER A 53 -4.97 6.40 -6.29
CA SER A 53 -5.49 7.04 -5.08
C SER A 53 -5.94 8.48 -5.36
N TRP A 54 -7.11 8.85 -4.85
CA TRP A 54 -7.62 10.21 -4.86
C TRP A 54 -6.63 11.22 -4.25
N VAL A 55 -5.80 10.77 -3.31
CA VAL A 55 -4.78 11.61 -2.67
C VAL A 55 -3.58 11.84 -3.59
N GLN A 56 -3.11 10.79 -4.26
CA GLN A 56 -1.87 10.83 -5.05
C GLN A 56 -2.08 11.46 -6.43
N ASP A 57 -3.20 11.14 -7.08
CA ASP A 57 -3.50 11.56 -8.44
C ASP A 57 -5.02 11.67 -8.63
N PRO A 58 -5.65 12.77 -8.16
CA PRO A 58 -7.09 12.98 -8.25
C PRO A 58 -7.66 12.86 -9.68
N PRO A 59 -7.02 13.39 -10.74
CA PRO A 59 -7.48 13.21 -12.12
C PRO A 59 -7.59 11.73 -12.53
N ASN A 60 -6.66 10.90 -12.04
CA ASN A 60 -6.64 9.48 -12.36
C ASN A 60 -7.49 8.62 -11.41
N ALA A 61 -8.07 9.20 -10.36
CA ALA A 61 -8.77 8.48 -9.30
C ALA A 61 -10.26 8.15 -9.58
N VAL A 62 -10.77 8.52 -10.75
CA VAL A 62 -12.16 8.23 -11.17
C VAL A 62 -12.16 7.45 -12.47
N SER A 63 -12.86 6.32 -12.54
CA SER A 63 -13.19 5.67 -13.81
C SER A 63 -14.70 5.73 -14.05
N ALA A 64 -15.09 5.98 -15.30
CA ALA A 64 -16.49 6.07 -15.69
C ALA A 64 -16.72 5.47 -17.08
N PHE A 65 -17.88 4.83 -17.25
CA PHE A 65 -18.34 4.31 -18.53
C PHE A 65 -19.87 4.42 -18.62
N GLN A 66 -20.39 4.39 -19.85
CA GLN A 66 -21.82 4.47 -20.12
C GLN A 66 -22.35 3.15 -20.67
N LEU A 67 -23.41 2.64 -20.05
CA LEU A 67 -24.12 1.45 -20.47
C LEU A 67 -25.60 1.74 -20.71
N SER A 68 -26.16 1.09 -21.73
CA SER A 68 -27.59 1.14 -22.04
C SER A 68 -28.16 -0.25 -21.79
N ALA A 69 -29.00 -0.39 -20.77
CA ALA A 69 -29.68 -1.64 -20.47
C ALA A 69 -31.02 -1.70 -21.21
N GLY A 70 -31.21 -2.75 -22.01
CA GLY A 70 -32.49 -3.02 -22.67
C GLY A 70 -33.57 -3.43 -21.68
N ALA A 71 -34.83 -3.09 -21.96
CA ALA A 71 -36.01 -3.48 -21.16
C ALA A 71 -35.96 -3.07 -19.68
N ALA A 72 -35.25 -1.99 -19.34
CA ALA A 72 -35.08 -1.52 -17.96
C ALA A 72 -36.29 -0.75 -17.39
N GLY A 73 -37.28 -0.40 -18.22
CA GLY A 73 -38.37 0.53 -17.88
C GLY A 73 -38.06 1.97 -18.31
N THR A 74 -39.09 2.78 -18.57
CA THR A 74 -38.96 4.15 -19.12
C THR A 74 -39.47 5.25 -18.19
N THR A 75 -40.00 4.87 -17.02
CA THR A 75 -40.56 5.79 -16.03
C THR A 75 -40.00 5.51 -14.65
N ASN A 76 -40.02 6.49 -13.75
CA ASN A 76 -39.61 6.33 -12.35
C ASN A 76 -40.32 5.18 -11.61
N LYS A 77 -41.51 4.75 -12.06
CA LYS A 77 -42.26 3.61 -11.52
C LYS A 77 -41.89 2.27 -12.16
N THR A 78 -41.46 2.27 -13.42
CA THR A 78 -41.18 1.04 -14.18
C THR A 78 -39.70 0.66 -14.17
N VAL A 79 -38.82 1.62 -13.89
CA VAL A 79 -37.38 1.39 -13.79
C VAL A 79 -37.08 0.40 -12.66
N ARG A 80 -36.43 -0.71 -13.00
CA ARG A 80 -35.98 -1.70 -12.02
C ARG A 80 -34.51 -1.48 -11.70
N LEU A 81 -34.19 -1.30 -10.42
CA LEU A 81 -32.81 -1.17 -9.99
C LEU A 81 -32.07 -2.51 -10.18
N PRO A 82 -30.81 -2.48 -10.65
CA PRO A 82 -29.98 -3.68 -10.63
C PRO A 82 -29.79 -4.17 -9.19
N LYS A 83 -29.64 -5.48 -9.03
CA LYS A 83 -29.39 -6.15 -7.75
C LYS A 83 -28.04 -6.85 -7.80
N ASN A 84 -27.46 -7.12 -6.63
CA ASN A 84 -26.23 -7.91 -6.49
C ASN A 84 -25.02 -7.31 -7.22
N PHE A 85 -24.64 -6.09 -6.87
CA PHE A 85 -23.43 -5.47 -7.40
C PHE A 85 -22.19 -6.21 -6.88
N THR A 86 -21.23 -6.45 -7.76
CA THR A 86 -19.93 -7.03 -7.39
C THR A 86 -18.83 -6.20 -8.02
N LEU A 87 -17.95 -5.65 -7.20
CA LEU A 87 -16.77 -4.92 -7.67
C LEU A 87 -15.56 -5.86 -7.61
N LYS A 88 -14.98 -6.16 -8.77
CA LYS A 88 -13.85 -7.10 -8.91
C LYS A 88 -12.47 -6.42 -9.03
N ALA A 89 -12.42 -5.09 -9.03
CA ALA A 89 -11.19 -4.31 -9.24
C ALA A 89 -10.79 -3.55 -7.95
N PRO A 90 -9.49 -3.39 -7.66
CA PRO A 90 -8.32 -3.97 -8.34
C PRO A 90 -8.09 -5.47 -8.02
N GLY A 91 -8.97 -6.10 -7.25
CA GLY A 91 -8.96 -7.53 -6.96
C GLY A 91 -10.26 -7.99 -6.29
N PRO A 92 -10.38 -9.27 -5.89
CA PRO A 92 -11.45 -9.68 -4.99
C PRO A 92 -11.35 -8.91 -3.67
N GLY A 93 -12.44 -8.82 -2.91
CA GLY A 93 -12.42 -8.21 -1.58
C GLY A 93 -13.50 -7.18 -1.33
N TYR A 94 -14.07 -6.59 -2.37
CA TYR A 94 -15.21 -5.68 -2.21
C TYR A 94 -16.51 -6.46 -2.11
N THR A 95 -17.26 -6.17 -1.05
CA THR A 95 -18.66 -6.60 -0.90
C THR A 95 -19.55 -5.38 -1.01
N CYS A 96 -20.46 -5.37 -1.97
CA CYS A 96 -21.37 -4.26 -2.20
C CYS A 96 -22.72 -4.52 -1.56
N GLY A 97 -23.29 -3.49 -0.93
CA GLY A 97 -24.65 -3.52 -0.41
C GLY A 97 -25.70 -3.27 -1.49
N ASP A 98 -26.96 -3.17 -1.06
CA ASP A 98 -28.08 -2.83 -1.94
C ASP A 98 -28.01 -1.39 -2.45
N ALA A 99 -28.57 -1.16 -3.64
CA ALA A 99 -28.69 0.17 -4.22
C ALA A 99 -29.68 1.04 -3.45
N LYS A 100 -29.20 2.20 -2.98
CA LYS A 100 -30.01 3.21 -2.28
C LYS A 100 -30.38 4.33 -3.23
N ILE A 101 -31.66 4.61 -3.41
CA ILE A 101 -32.13 5.71 -4.25
C ILE A 101 -31.68 7.04 -3.63
N VAL A 102 -31.11 7.91 -4.47
CA VAL A 102 -30.64 9.25 -4.10
C VAL A 102 -31.27 10.30 -5.02
N LYS A 103 -31.00 11.58 -4.74
CA LYS A 103 -31.46 12.70 -5.57
C LYS A 103 -31.04 12.47 -7.04
N PRO A 104 -31.96 12.61 -8.01
CA PRO A 104 -31.62 12.38 -9.40
C PRO A 104 -30.51 13.32 -9.89
N THR A 105 -29.47 12.74 -10.48
CA THR A 105 -28.34 13.47 -11.06
C THR A 105 -28.78 14.29 -12.26
N LYS A 106 -28.26 15.52 -12.36
CA LYS A 106 -28.37 16.35 -13.55
C LYS A 106 -27.07 16.29 -14.33
N PHE A 107 -27.14 16.10 -15.63
CA PHE A 107 -25.99 16.04 -16.52
C PHE A 107 -26.25 16.87 -17.76
N ILE A 108 -25.19 17.47 -18.29
CA ILE A 108 -25.25 18.27 -19.52
C ILE A 108 -25.39 17.30 -20.70
N THR A 109 -26.32 17.58 -21.61
CA THR A 109 -26.50 16.80 -22.83
C THR A 109 -25.30 16.94 -23.76
N GLN A 110 -25.12 15.98 -24.68
CA GLN A 110 -23.97 15.96 -25.60
C GLN A 110 -23.83 17.24 -26.45
N ASP A 111 -24.92 17.97 -26.69
CA ASP A 111 -24.94 19.25 -27.40
C ASP A 111 -24.44 20.45 -26.55
N GLY A 112 -24.15 20.24 -25.26
CA GLY A 112 -23.58 21.23 -24.34
C GLY A 112 -24.54 22.33 -23.88
N ARG A 113 -25.79 22.35 -24.36
CA ARG A 113 -26.71 23.47 -24.18
C ARG A 113 -27.83 23.22 -23.18
N ARG A 114 -28.18 21.96 -22.90
CA ARG A 114 -29.27 21.60 -22.00
C ARG A 114 -28.75 20.76 -20.84
N MET A 115 -29.39 20.89 -19.69
CA MET A 115 -29.23 19.93 -18.59
C MET A 115 -30.40 18.97 -18.59
N THR A 116 -30.11 17.69 -18.70
CA THR A 116 -31.07 16.61 -18.52
C THR A 116 -30.94 16.03 -17.12
N GLN A 117 -32.07 15.66 -16.53
CA GLN A 117 -32.12 14.99 -15.24
C GLN A 117 -32.34 13.50 -15.46
N ALA A 118 -31.61 12.66 -14.72
CA ALA A 118 -31.85 11.23 -14.68
C ALA A 118 -33.27 10.96 -14.13
N LEU A 119 -33.94 9.92 -14.61
CA LEU A 119 -35.23 9.49 -14.05
C LEU A 119 -35.09 9.04 -12.60
N MET A 120 -33.98 8.37 -12.29
CA MET A 120 -33.63 7.88 -10.97
C MET A 120 -32.10 7.79 -10.88
N THR A 121 -31.57 8.02 -9.69
CA THR A 121 -30.15 7.81 -9.37
C THR A 121 -30.08 6.98 -8.09
N TRP A 122 -29.10 6.09 -8.02
CA TRP A 122 -28.85 5.28 -6.83
C TRP A 122 -27.36 5.27 -6.50
N ASN A 123 -27.06 5.07 -5.23
CA ASN A 123 -25.71 4.89 -4.71
C ASN A 123 -25.56 3.43 -4.23
N VAL A 124 -24.41 2.83 -4.52
CA VAL A 124 -24.02 1.51 -4.02
C VAL A 124 -22.74 1.68 -3.23
N THR A 125 -22.75 1.31 -1.96
CA THR A 125 -21.55 1.32 -1.14
C THR A 125 -20.92 -0.07 -1.18
N CYS A 126 -19.68 -0.14 -1.63
CA CYS A 126 -18.86 -1.35 -1.59
C CYS A 126 -17.80 -1.21 -0.49
N ILE A 127 -17.72 -2.19 0.39
CA ILE A 127 -16.78 -2.24 1.51
C ILE A 127 -15.68 -3.24 1.17
N TYR A 128 -14.44 -2.81 1.30
CA TYR A 128 -13.28 -3.68 1.11
C TYR A 128 -13.01 -4.52 2.36
N SER A 129 -12.83 -5.83 2.19
CA SER A 129 -12.42 -6.77 3.22
C SER A 129 -11.11 -7.42 2.82
N GLN A 130 -10.07 -7.20 3.63
CA GLN A 130 -8.74 -7.78 3.43
C GLN A 130 -8.78 -9.31 3.46
N PHE A 131 -9.59 -9.89 4.35
CA PHE A 131 -9.76 -11.35 4.47
C PHE A 131 -10.37 -11.99 3.21
N LEU A 132 -11.22 -11.24 2.49
CA LEU A 132 -11.80 -11.70 1.23
C LEU A 132 -10.86 -11.45 0.04
N ALA A 133 -10.05 -10.39 0.13
CA ALA A 133 -9.14 -10.01 -0.94
C ALA A 133 -7.94 -10.93 -1.06
N GLN A 134 -7.34 -11.31 0.07
CA GLN A 134 -6.17 -12.16 0.09
C GLN A 134 -6.25 -13.14 1.26
N LYS A 135 -5.99 -14.42 0.97
CA LYS A 135 -5.89 -15.47 2.01
C LYS A 135 -4.63 -15.32 2.84
N THR A 136 -3.58 -14.76 2.25
CA THR A 136 -2.26 -14.54 2.85
C THR A 136 -1.89 -13.06 2.71
N PRO A 137 -1.31 -12.43 3.73
CA PRO A 137 -0.78 -11.06 3.62
C PRO A 137 0.21 -10.90 2.46
N SER A 138 0.33 -9.69 1.92
CA SER A 138 1.27 -9.34 0.83
C SER A 138 2.54 -8.64 1.33
N CYS A 139 2.55 -8.19 2.58
CA CYS A 139 3.65 -7.42 3.14
C CYS A 139 3.85 -7.68 4.64
N CYS A 140 5.06 -7.40 5.09
CA CYS A 140 5.38 -7.43 6.51
C CYS A 140 6.42 -6.37 6.90
N VAL A 141 6.59 -6.19 8.20
CA VAL A 141 7.36 -5.10 8.77
C VAL A 141 8.54 -5.63 9.58
N SER A 142 9.69 -4.99 9.44
CA SER A 142 10.84 -5.19 10.33
C SER A 142 11.24 -3.87 10.99
N LEU A 143 11.67 -3.94 12.24
CA LEU A 143 11.94 -2.76 13.07
C LEU A 143 13.39 -2.77 13.55
N SER A 144 14.00 -1.61 13.62
CA SER A 144 15.32 -1.43 14.21
C SER A 144 15.50 -0.03 14.78
N SER A 145 16.53 0.15 15.59
CA SER A 145 16.83 1.44 16.22
C SER A 145 18.31 1.60 16.47
N PHE A 146 18.81 2.82 16.51
CA PHE A 146 20.22 3.12 16.80
C PHE A 146 20.70 2.70 18.20
N TYR A 147 19.78 2.47 19.15
CA TYR A 147 20.10 2.08 20.53
C TYR A 147 19.98 0.56 20.77
N ASN A 148 19.74 -0.23 19.73
CA ASN A 148 19.64 -1.68 19.81
C ASN A 148 20.34 -2.31 18.61
N ASP A 149 21.34 -3.15 18.87
CA ASP A 149 22.15 -3.80 17.82
C ASP A 149 21.38 -4.89 17.07
N THR A 150 20.25 -5.34 17.60
CA THR A 150 19.42 -6.37 16.98
C THR A 150 18.31 -5.79 16.12
N ILE A 151 18.11 -6.38 14.94
CA ILE A 151 16.98 -6.05 14.06
C ILE A 151 15.84 -7.01 14.39
N VAL A 152 14.69 -6.42 14.71
CA VAL A 152 13.44 -7.17 14.86
C VAL A 152 12.94 -7.49 13.48
N ASN A 153 13.21 -8.71 13.05
CA ASN A 153 12.84 -9.18 11.72
C ASN A 153 11.33 -9.34 11.59
N CYS A 154 10.89 -9.35 10.34
CA CYS A 154 9.52 -9.72 10.02
C CYS A 154 9.23 -11.16 10.53
N PRO A 155 8.05 -11.41 11.13
CA PRO A 155 7.71 -12.73 11.65
C PRO A 155 7.82 -13.82 10.58
N THR A 156 8.31 -14.99 10.99
CA THR A 156 8.46 -16.14 10.11
C THR A 156 7.11 -16.52 9.49
N CYS A 157 7.13 -16.82 8.20
CA CYS A 157 5.95 -17.18 7.41
C CYS A 157 4.78 -16.19 7.44
N SER A 158 5.05 -14.90 7.61
CA SER A 158 4.02 -13.85 7.57
C SER A 158 3.13 -13.90 6.32
N CYS A 159 3.68 -14.30 5.17
CA CYS A 159 2.95 -14.39 3.90
C CYS A 159 2.75 -15.83 3.41
N GLY A 160 2.83 -16.81 4.33
CA GLY A 160 2.60 -18.23 4.08
C GLY A 160 3.89 -19.07 4.12
N CYS A 161 3.90 -20.11 4.96
CA CYS A 161 4.97 -21.12 4.98
C CYS A 161 4.82 -22.10 3.81
N GLN A 162 5.92 -22.72 3.43
CA GLN A 162 5.90 -23.94 2.62
C GLN A 162 5.35 -25.11 3.43
N ASN A 163 4.44 -25.87 2.83
CA ASN A 163 4.32 -27.30 3.13
C ASN A 163 5.01 -28.04 1.97
N ASN A 164 6.14 -28.70 2.26
CA ASN A 164 6.96 -29.44 1.29
C ASN A 164 6.18 -30.44 0.41
N ILE A 165 4.98 -30.84 0.85
CA ILE A 165 4.13 -31.82 0.16
C ILE A 165 3.27 -31.17 -0.94
N THR A 166 2.90 -29.89 -0.84
CA THR A 166 1.83 -29.31 -1.69
C THR A 166 2.30 -28.29 -2.72
N GLN A 167 3.49 -27.68 -2.58
CA GLN A 167 3.96 -26.63 -3.52
C GLN A 167 5.50 -26.62 -3.68
N PRO A 168 6.08 -27.53 -4.47
CA PRO A 168 7.48 -27.41 -4.89
C PRO A 168 7.63 -26.20 -5.82
N GLY A 169 8.50 -25.23 -5.45
CA GLY A 169 8.82 -24.04 -6.28
C GLY A 169 8.13 -22.72 -5.90
N SER A 170 7.72 -22.53 -4.64
CA SER A 170 7.02 -21.30 -4.18
C SER A 170 7.91 -20.04 -4.10
N CYS A 171 9.23 -20.19 -4.02
CA CYS A 171 10.19 -19.08 -4.02
C CYS A 171 11.46 -19.47 -4.77
N VAL A 172 12.28 -18.48 -5.12
CA VAL A 172 13.58 -18.66 -5.77
C VAL A 172 14.67 -18.02 -4.92
N GLU A 173 15.79 -18.71 -4.75
CA GLU A 173 16.97 -18.14 -4.08
C GLU A 173 17.61 -17.06 -4.96
N GLY A 174 18.08 -15.98 -4.33
CA GLY A 174 18.56 -14.79 -5.04
C GLY A 174 19.71 -15.04 -6.01
N ASP A 175 20.62 -15.95 -5.64
CA ASP A 175 21.82 -16.27 -6.43
C ASP A 175 21.64 -17.55 -7.26
N SER A 176 20.40 -18.02 -7.44
CA SER A 176 20.14 -19.27 -8.17
C SER A 176 20.44 -19.12 -9.66
N PRO A 177 21.23 -20.03 -10.28
CA PRO A 177 21.50 -20.00 -11.72
C PRO A 177 20.25 -20.20 -12.58
N TYR A 178 19.15 -20.70 -11.99
CA TYR A 178 17.87 -20.92 -12.66
C TYR A 178 16.91 -19.72 -12.53
N LEU A 179 17.29 -18.64 -11.85
CA LEU A 179 16.42 -17.47 -11.67
C LEU A 179 15.94 -16.91 -13.01
N ALA A 180 16.86 -16.72 -13.96
CA ALA A 180 16.54 -16.17 -15.27
C ALA A 180 15.54 -17.04 -16.07
N SER A 181 15.61 -18.37 -15.91
CA SER A 181 14.71 -19.31 -16.59
C SER A 181 13.34 -19.41 -15.91
N VAL A 182 13.26 -19.24 -14.58
CA VAL A 182 11.98 -19.26 -13.83
C VAL A 182 11.21 -17.93 -13.97
N VAL A 183 11.92 -16.81 -14.06
CA VAL A 183 11.32 -15.49 -14.30
C VAL A 183 10.75 -15.39 -15.71
N ASN A 184 11.48 -15.87 -16.72
CA ASN A 184 11.04 -15.87 -18.12
C ASN A 184 10.32 -17.14 -18.57
N GLY A 185 10.04 -18.07 -17.64
CA GLY A 185 9.46 -19.37 -17.91
C GLY A 185 7.94 -19.39 -18.09
N PRO A 186 7.35 -20.59 -18.26
CA PRO A 186 5.90 -20.76 -18.35
C PRO A 186 5.26 -20.28 -17.04
N GLY A 187 4.52 -19.17 -17.10
CA GLY A 187 3.97 -18.48 -15.93
C GLY A 187 4.35 -17.01 -15.80
N LYS A 188 5.17 -16.45 -16.70
CA LYS A 188 5.46 -15.00 -16.79
C LYS A 188 4.20 -14.11 -16.78
N ASN A 189 3.10 -14.59 -17.38
CA ASN A 189 1.83 -13.88 -17.45
C ASN A 189 0.90 -14.17 -16.25
N SER A 190 1.35 -14.95 -15.27
CA SER A 190 0.59 -15.20 -14.05
C SER A 190 0.74 -14.02 -13.10
N LEU A 191 -0.39 -13.57 -12.54
CA LEU A 191 -0.43 -12.56 -11.48
C LEU A 191 0.05 -13.09 -10.12
N ALA A 192 0.33 -14.40 -10.02
CA ALA A 192 0.84 -14.99 -8.80
C ALA A 192 2.28 -14.51 -8.53
N PRO A 193 2.58 -13.99 -7.32
CA PRO A 193 3.90 -13.49 -7.00
C PRO A 193 4.94 -14.61 -7.00
N LEU A 194 6.10 -14.36 -7.60
CA LEU A 194 7.27 -15.23 -7.49
C LEU A 194 8.26 -14.52 -6.57
N VAL A 195 8.44 -15.02 -5.35
CA VAL A 195 9.19 -14.30 -4.32
C VAL A 195 10.59 -14.86 -4.12
N GLN A 196 11.50 -14.01 -3.64
CA GLN A 196 12.78 -14.45 -3.11
C GLN A 196 12.58 -15.27 -1.83
N CYS A 197 13.30 -16.39 -1.72
CA CYS A 197 13.25 -17.23 -0.52
C CYS A 197 13.77 -16.44 0.68
N THR A 198 12.89 -16.22 1.65
CA THR A 198 13.14 -15.53 2.91
C THR A 198 12.36 -16.23 4.01
N SER A 199 12.72 -16.01 5.26
CA SER A 199 12.00 -16.62 6.39
C SER A 199 10.52 -16.19 6.49
N HIS A 200 10.18 -15.02 5.93
CA HIS A 200 8.83 -14.45 5.99
C HIS A 200 7.99 -14.69 4.72
N MET A 201 8.62 -15.01 3.59
CA MET A 201 7.98 -15.31 2.29
C MET A 201 7.10 -14.19 1.71
N CYS A 202 7.30 -12.95 2.17
CA CYS A 202 6.49 -11.81 1.75
C CYS A 202 7.02 -11.14 0.48
N PRO A 203 6.15 -10.82 -0.50
CA PRO A 203 6.51 -10.02 -1.67
C PRO A 203 7.09 -8.66 -1.33
N VAL A 204 6.64 -8.01 -0.25
CA VAL A 204 7.13 -6.69 0.17
C VAL A 204 7.51 -6.70 1.64
N ARG A 205 8.64 -6.05 1.96
CA ARG A 205 9.05 -5.78 3.33
C ARG A 205 9.20 -4.27 3.54
N ILE A 206 8.62 -3.77 4.61
CA ILE A 206 8.80 -2.39 5.06
C ILE A 206 9.71 -2.41 6.28
N HIS A 207 10.89 -1.82 6.14
CA HIS A 207 11.82 -1.66 7.25
C HIS A 207 11.68 -0.26 7.85
N TRP A 208 11.38 -0.20 9.14
CA TRP A 208 11.31 1.03 9.92
C TRP A 208 12.49 1.11 10.86
N HIS A 209 13.39 2.06 10.61
CA HIS A 209 14.62 2.24 11.36
C HIS A 209 14.63 3.60 12.07
N VAL A 210 14.71 3.59 13.40
CA VAL A 210 14.92 4.80 14.19
C VAL A 210 16.40 5.16 14.13
N LYS A 211 16.75 6.15 13.28
CA LYS A 211 18.15 6.51 13.00
C LYS A 211 18.81 7.25 14.14
N LEU A 212 18.18 8.31 14.63
CA LEU A 212 18.79 9.22 15.59
C LEU A 212 17.70 9.92 16.41
N ASN A 213 18.06 10.28 17.64
CA ASN A 213 17.22 11.04 18.55
C ASN A 213 18.00 12.25 19.08
N TYR A 214 17.68 13.45 18.57
CA TYR A 214 18.27 14.72 18.98
C TYR A 214 17.53 15.31 20.20
N LYS A 215 17.93 16.50 20.65
CA LYS A 215 17.23 17.19 21.74
C LYS A 215 15.76 17.47 21.38
N GLU A 216 15.52 18.15 20.26
CA GLU A 216 14.19 18.61 19.84
C GLU A 216 13.54 17.77 18.73
N TYR A 217 14.32 16.91 18.07
CA TYR A 217 13.85 16.14 16.91
C TYR A 217 14.26 14.69 17.01
N TRP A 218 13.58 13.83 16.26
CA TRP A 218 14.01 12.46 16.04
C TRP A 218 13.78 12.07 14.58
N ARG A 219 14.61 11.15 14.10
CA ARG A 219 14.71 10.81 12.70
C ARG A 219 14.44 9.32 12.48
N VAL A 220 13.59 9.03 11.52
CA VAL A 220 13.28 7.68 11.07
C VAL A 220 13.72 7.53 9.62
N LYS A 221 14.20 6.35 9.27
CA LYS A 221 14.38 5.91 7.89
C LYS A 221 13.42 4.77 7.59
N ILE A 222 12.68 4.93 6.50
CA ILE A 222 11.79 3.91 5.95
C ILE A 222 12.46 3.33 4.71
N THR A 223 12.53 2.01 4.63
CA THR A 223 12.96 1.30 3.42
C THR A 223 11.88 0.32 3.01
N ILE A 224 11.34 0.48 1.80
CA ILE A 224 10.41 -0.48 1.20
C ILE A 224 11.23 -1.34 0.25
N THR A 225 11.23 -2.65 0.45
CA THR A 225 11.95 -3.62 -0.38
C THR A 225 10.96 -4.54 -1.07
N ASN A 226 11.10 -4.71 -2.38
CA ASN A 226 10.38 -5.67 -3.18
C ASN A 226 11.18 -6.96 -3.30
N PHE A 227 10.56 -8.06 -2.91
CA PHE A 227 11.08 -9.43 -3.02
C PHE A 227 10.38 -10.22 -4.13
N ASN A 228 9.50 -9.61 -4.91
CA ASN A 228 8.83 -10.25 -6.05
C ASN A 228 9.64 -10.08 -7.34
N TYR A 229 9.96 -11.18 -8.02
CA TYR A 229 10.69 -11.23 -9.29
C TYR A 229 9.82 -11.05 -10.54
N ARG A 230 8.50 -10.94 -10.40
CA ARG A 230 7.57 -10.84 -11.54
C ARG A 230 6.75 -9.57 -11.54
N MET A 231 6.88 -8.74 -10.50
CA MET A 231 5.99 -7.61 -10.29
C MET A 231 6.76 -6.37 -9.87
N ASN A 232 6.54 -5.31 -10.63
CA ASN A 232 6.89 -3.95 -10.25
C ASN A 232 5.66 -3.27 -9.62
N TYR A 233 5.87 -2.37 -8.67
CA TYR A 233 4.80 -1.55 -8.11
C TYR A 233 4.94 -0.11 -8.60
N THR A 234 4.07 0.29 -9.51
CA THR A 234 3.92 1.67 -9.96
C THR A 234 2.99 2.44 -9.04
N GLN A 235 3.24 3.74 -8.85
CA GLN A 235 2.40 4.61 -8.02
C GLN A 235 2.14 4.06 -6.62
N TRP A 236 3.10 3.29 -6.08
CA TRP A 236 2.97 2.64 -4.79
C TRP A 236 2.65 3.66 -3.71
N ASN A 237 1.91 3.24 -2.70
CA ASN A 237 1.64 4.03 -1.52
C ASN A 237 1.83 3.24 -0.23
N LEU A 238 2.20 3.98 0.80
CA LEU A 238 2.41 3.49 2.15
C LEU A 238 1.55 4.33 3.09
N VAL A 239 0.64 3.70 3.82
CA VAL A 239 -0.12 4.37 4.88
C VAL A 239 0.44 3.92 6.22
N VAL A 240 0.84 4.88 7.05
CA VAL A 240 1.42 4.61 8.36
C VAL A 240 0.55 5.25 9.42
N GLN A 241 0.17 4.48 10.43
CA GLN A 241 -0.47 4.98 11.63
C GLN A 241 0.56 5.08 12.75
N HIS A 242 0.86 6.30 13.19
CA HIS A 242 1.76 6.60 14.29
C HIS A 242 1.31 7.89 15.01
N PRO A 243 1.18 7.91 16.35
CA PRO A 243 0.72 9.08 17.10
C PRO A 243 1.47 10.38 16.80
N ASN A 244 2.78 10.29 16.58
CA ASN A 244 3.62 11.46 16.29
C ASN A 244 3.52 12.02 14.86
N PHE A 245 2.66 11.50 13.97
CA PHE A 245 2.49 12.13 12.64
C PHE A 245 1.92 13.55 12.70
N ASP A 246 1.24 13.90 13.78
CA ASP A 246 0.81 15.27 14.09
C ASP A 246 1.99 16.26 14.12
N ASN A 247 3.19 15.77 14.45
CA ASN A 247 4.42 16.57 14.61
C ASN A 247 5.47 16.29 13.51
N LEU A 248 5.05 15.79 12.35
CA LEU A 248 5.96 15.61 11.22
C LEU A 248 6.45 16.98 10.71
N THR A 249 7.77 17.20 10.75
CA THR A 249 8.38 18.47 10.33
C THR A 249 8.85 18.41 8.89
N GLN A 250 9.52 17.31 8.51
CA GLN A 250 10.11 17.18 7.20
C GLN A 250 10.07 15.74 6.72
N ILE A 251 9.85 15.57 5.43
CA ILE A 251 9.97 14.30 4.72
C ILE A 251 10.99 14.44 3.61
N PHE A 252 11.82 13.41 3.43
CA PHE A 252 12.82 13.34 2.37
C PHE A 252 12.43 12.29 1.35
N SER A 253 12.60 12.58 0.06
CA SER A 253 12.45 11.64 -1.05
C SER A 253 11.06 11.05 -1.29
N PHE A 254 10.05 11.26 -0.44
CA PHE A 254 8.66 10.86 -0.66
C PHE A 254 7.71 12.07 -0.59
N ASN A 255 6.57 11.95 -1.25
CA ASN A 255 5.42 12.81 -1.03
C ASN A 255 4.65 12.36 0.23
N TYR A 256 3.93 13.30 0.84
CA TYR A 256 3.19 13.09 2.09
C TYR A 256 1.83 13.79 2.06
N LYS A 257 0.82 13.14 2.67
CA LYS A 257 -0.44 13.77 3.03
C LYS A 257 -0.99 13.13 4.31
N SER A 258 -1.35 13.97 5.28
CA SER A 258 -2.11 13.52 6.45
C SER A 258 -3.49 13.02 6.05
N LEU A 259 -3.90 11.88 6.60
CA LEU A 259 -5.23 11.32 6.44
C LEU A 259 -6.01 11.55 7.73
N ASN A 260 -6.95 12.51 7.72
CA ASN A 260 -7.73 12.87 8.89
C ASN A 260 -9.22 12.52 8.67
N PRO A 261 -9.58 11.23 8.52
CA PRO A 261 -10.94 10.83 8.15
C PRO A 261 -12.00 11.22 9.20
N TYR A 262 -11.59 11.36 10.46
CA TYR A 262 -12.48 11.68 11.59
C TYR A 262 -12.24 13.08 12.19
N GLY A 263 -11.36 13.90 11.58
CA GLY A 263 -11.10 15.29 11.95
C GLY A 263 -10.40 15.55 13.29
N VAL A 264 -10.46 14.61 14.24
CA VAL A 264 -9.94 14.77 15.62
C VAL A 264 -8.54 14.17 15.80
N ILE A 265 -8.18 13.17 14.99
CA ILE A 265 -6.93 12.41 15.14
C ILE A 265 -6.17 12.47 13.82
N ASN A 266 -4.95 12.99 13.84
CA ASN A 266 -4.08 13.14 12.66
C ASN A 266 -2.91 12.14 12.70
N ASP A 267 -3.11 11.00 13.38
CA ASP A 267 -2.11 9.96 13.62
C ASP A 267 -1.79 9.11 12.38
N THR A 268 -2.41 9.40 11.24
CA THR A 268 -2.33 8.57 10.04
C THR A 268 -1.85 9.39 8.86
N ALA A 269 -0.81 8.89 8.20
CA ALA A 269 -0.18 9.54 7.06
C ALA A 269 -0.13 8.63 5.85
N MET A 270 -0.40 9.20 4.68
CA MET A 270 -0.14 8.56 3.40
C MET A 270 1.16 9.09 2.80
N LEU A 271 2.02 8.17 2.37
CA LEU A 271 3.31 8.40 1.77
C LEU A 271 3.35 7.76 0.38
N TRP A 272 4.01 8.38 -0.58
CA TRP A 272 4.18 7.81 -1.91
C TRP A 272 5.40 8.36 -2.65
N GLY A 273 5.80 7.66 -3.71
CA GLY A 273 6.93 8.07 -4.55
C GLY A 273 6.70 9.40 -5.29
N ILE A 274 7.79 10.08 -5.60
CA ILE A 274 7.85 11.26 -6.45
C ILE A 274 7.89 10.78 -7.91
N LYS A 275 7.01 11.35 -8.75
CA LYS A 275 6.91 11.02 -10.18
C LYS A 275 8.28 11.17 -10.86
N PHE A 276 8.66 10.18 -11.67
CA PHE A 276 9.94 10.13 -12.40
C PHE A 276 11.20 10.02 -11.52
N TYR A 277 11.06 9.71 -10.23
CA TYR A 277 12.19 9.54 -9.32
C TYR A 277 12.13 8.18 -8.63
N ASN A 278 11.09 7.94 -7.84
CA ASN A 278 10.91 6.70 -7.08
C ASN A 278 9.45 6.27 -6.99
N ASP A 279 8.63 6.70 -7.94
CA ASP A 279 7.24 6.27 -8.14
C ASP A 279 7.11 4.85 -8.71
N LEU A 280 8.23 4.25 -9.10
CA LEU A 280 8.35 2.85 -9.52
C LEU A 280 9.24 2.09 -8.54
N LEU A 281 8.65 1.11 -7.85
CA LEU A 281 9.39 0.11 -7.08
C LEU A 281 9.61 -1.11 -7.97
N MET A 282 10.85 -1.26 -8.43
CA MET A 282 11.26 -2.36 -9.30
C MET A 282 11.15 -3.71 -8.60
N GLU A 283 11.11 -4.78 -9.39
CA GLU A 283 11.21 -6.17 -8.96
C GLU A 283 12.45 -6.45 -8.09
N ALA A 284 12.48 -7.62 -7.48
CA ALA A 284 13.55 -8.03 -6.60
C ALA A 284 14.93 -7.98 -7.29
N GLY A 285 15.86 -7.27 -6.65
CA GLY A 285 17.21 -7.05 -7.15
C GLY A 285 17.86 -5.81 -6.51
N PRO A 286 19.02 -5.38 -7.02
CA PRO A 286 19.77 -4.24 -6.46
C PRO A 286 18.96 -2.93 -6.41
N SER A 287 18.06 -2.73 -7.38
CA SER A 287 17.18 -1.55 -7.48
C SER A 287 15.77 -1.81 -6.94
N GLY A 288 15.51 -2.98 -6.34
CA GLY A 288 14.22 -3.38 -5.79
C GLY A 288 13.89 -2.76 -4.43
N ASN A 289 14.41 -1.55 -4.14
CA ASN A 289 14.07 -0.85 -2.91
C ASN A 289 13.95 0.66 -3.10
N VAL A 290 13.10 1.28 -2.28
CA VAL A 290 12.98 2.73 -2.17
C VAL A 290 13.11 3.13 -0.71
N GLN A 291 13.69 4.31 -0.48
CA GLN A 291 14.03 4.78 0.87
C GLN A 291 13.61 6.23 1.06
N SER A 292 13.23 6.55 2.28
CA SER A 292 12.87 7.90 2.71
C SER A 292 13.29 8.10 4.16
N GLU A 293 13.47 9.37 4.53
CA GLU A 293 13.67 9.76 5.91
C GLU A 293 12.55 10.70 6.36
N LEU A 294 12.15 10.56 7.62
CA LEU A 294 11.17 11.39 8.28
C LEU A 294 11.82 12.07 9.47
N LEU A 295 11.59 13.37 9.61
CA LEU A 295 12.00 14.15 10.76
C LEU A 295 10.77 14.61 11.52
N PHE A 296 10.70 14.22 12.77
CA PHE A 296 9.61 14.56 13.67
C PHE A 296 10.12 15.50 14.75
N ARG A 297 9.33 16.51 15.08
CA ARG A 297 9.58 17.36 16.24
C ARG A 297 9.05 16.67 17.49
N LYS A 298 9.78 16.81 18.59
CA LYS A 298 9.29 16.38 19.90
C LYS A 298 8.36 17.44 20.44
N ASP A 299 7.22 17.00 20.94
CA ASP A 299 6.32 17.81 21.72
C ASP A 299 6.56 17.49 23.19
N ASP A 300 6.97 18.50 23.97
CA ASP A 300 7.33 18.33 25.38
C ASP A 300 6.17 17.81 26.23
N LEU A 301 4.92 17.99 25.77
CA LEU A 301 3.72 17.54 26.48
C LEU A 301 3.34 16.08 26.21
N SER A 302 3.63 15.56 25.01
CA SER A 302 3.19 14.22 24.56
C SER A 302 4.33 13.25 24.29
N PHE A 303 5.57 13.73 24.18
CA PHE A 303 6.72 12.91 23.89
C PHE A 303 7.06 12.01 25.09
N THR A 304 7.08 10.70 24.86
CA THR A 304 7.47 9.71 25.87
C THR A 304 8.50 8.77 25.30
N PHE A 305 9.33 8.20 26.17
CA PHE A 305 10.23 7.10 25.82
C PHE A 305 9.60 5.71 26.03
N GLN A 306 8.33 5.66 26.45
CA GLN A 306 7.66 4.43 26.84
C GLN A 306 6.94 3.76 25.65
N LYS A 307 6.58 2.48 25.83
CA LYS A 307 5.63 1.75 24.96
C LYS A 307 5.98 1.78 23.46
N GLY A 308 7.26 1.69 23.12
CA GLY A 308 7.69 1.68 21.71
C GLY A 308 7.36 2.97 20.97
N TRP A 309 7.42 4.12 21.63
CA TRP A 309 7.07 5.46 21.14
C TRP A 309 7.51 5.83 19.72
N ALA A 310 8.60 5.24 19.23
CA ALA A 310 9.18 5.54 17.93
C ALA A 310 8.69 4.62 16.81
N PHE A 311 7.83 3.64 17.12
CA PHE A 311 7.39 2.59 16.21
C PHE A 311 5.91 2.74 15.85
N PRO A 312 5.55 2.49 14.58
CA PRO A 312 4.18 2.65 14.11
C PRO A 312 3.27 1.58 14.68
N ARG A 313 1.98 1.91 14.81
CA ARG A 313 0.95 0.98 15.27
C ARG A 313 0.47 0.05 14.14
N ARG A 314 0.35 0.61 12.93
CA ARG A 314 -0.07 -0.11 11.72
C ARG A 314 0.61 0.46 10.49
N ILE A 315 0.85 -0.41 9.52
CA ILE A 315 1.36 -0.04 8.21
C ILE A 315 0.52 -0.75 7.16
N TYR A 316 0.10 -0.01 6.12
CA TYR A 316 -0.52 -0.55 4.94
C TYR A 316 0.32 -0.23 3.71
N PHE A 317 0.47 -1.20 2.81
CA PHE A 317 1.14 -1.02 1.53
C PHE A 317 0.14 -1.28 0.41
N ASN A 318 -0.08 -0.30 -0.47
CA ASN A 318 -1.10 -0.35 -1.53
C ASN A 318 -2.51 -0.73 -1.04
N GLY A 319 -2.84 -0.44 0.22
CA GLY A 319 -4.12 -0.77 0.86
C GLY A 319 -4.15 -2.10 1.63
N ASP A 320 -3.14 -2.95 1.47
CA ASP A 320 -3.02 -4.21 2.22
C ASP A 320 -2.37 -3.96 3.59
N ASN A 321 -2.92 -4.55 4.65
CA ASN A 321 -2.36 -4.44 6.00
C ASN A 321 -1.13 -5.33 6.15
N CYS A 322 0.00 -4.74 6.53
CA CYS A 322 1.24 -5.48 6.69
C CYS A 322 1.34 -6.13 8.08
N VAL A 323 1.91 -7.33 8.12
CA VAL A 323 2.14 -8.04 9.38
C VAL A 323 3.23 -7.32 10.18
N MET A 324 2.84 -6.84 11.37
CA MET A 324 3.75 -6.21 12.33
C MET A 324 4.36 -7.27 13.25
N PRO A 325 5.62 -7.11 13.70
CA PRO A 325 6.15 -7.86 14.83
C PRO A 325 5.29 -7.61 16.09
N PRO A 326 5.30 -8.54 17.05
CA PRO A 326 4.55 -8.35 18.28
C PRO A 326 5.21 -7.22 19.13
N PRO A 327 4.43 -6.41 19.86
CA PRO A 327 4.96 -5.21 20.54
C PRO A 327 6.03 -5.48 21.61
N ASP A 328 6.02 -6.66 22.22
CA ASP A 328 7.01 -7.14 23.18
C ASP A 328 8.40 -7.31 22.56
N ALA A 329 8.45 -7.65 21.26
CA ALA A 329 9.69 -7.80 20.52
C ALA A 329 10.29 -6.46 20.04
N TYR A 330 9.62 -5.32 20.22
CA TYR A 330 10.11 -4.04 19.68
C TYR A 330 11.47 -3.67 20.30
N PRO A 331 12.33 -2.93 19.57
CA PRO A 331 13.57 -2.47 20.15
C PRO A 331 13.30 -1.57 21.37
N TRP A 332 13.74 -2.00 22.55
CA TRP A 332 13.58 -1.24 23.79
C TRP A 332 14.83 -0.39 24.05
N LEU A 333 14.63 0.80 24.63
CA LEU A 333 15.74 1.57 25.17
C LEU A 333 16.36 0.76 26.32
N PRO A 334 17.69 0.59 26.36
CA PRO A 334 18.33 -0.08 27.47
C PRO A 334 18.01 0.66 28.77
N ASN A 335 17.42 -0.05 29.74
CA ASN A 335 16.99 0.50 31.04
C ASN A 335 18.13 1.01 31.92
N ALA A 336 19.39 0.80 31.51
CA ALA A 336 20.56 1.27 32.23
C ALA A 336 21.57 1.83 31.24
N GLY A 337 21.86 3.12 31.37
CA GLY A 337 23.15 3.61 30.91
C GLY A 337 24.21 2.88 31.74
N HIS A 338 25.02 2.04 31.11
CA HIS A 338 26.28 1.63 31.72
C HIS A 338 27.06 2.92 31.95
N ARG A 339 27.03 3.43 33.19
CA ARG A 339 28.10 4.28 33.68
C ARG A 339 29.33 3.40 33.57
N SER A 340 30.10 3.57 32.51
CA SER A 340 31.51 3.22 32.57
C SER A 340 32.00 3.90 33.82
N LEU A 341 32.28 3.11 34.86
CA LEU A 341 33.14 3.52 35.95
C LEU A 341 34.47 3.80 35.26
N SER A 342 34.61 5.04 34.77
CA SER A 342 35.90 5.60 34.44
C SER A 342 36.77 5.32 35.66
N SER A 343 37.69 4.38 35.50
CA SER A 343 38.61 3.98 36.52
C SER A 343 39.46 5.20 36.86
N LEU A 344 39.04 5.94 37.89
CA LEU A 344 39.76 7.07 38.50
C LEU A 344 40.97 6.57 39.32
N LEU A 345 41.65 5.51 38.89
CA LEU A 345 42.79 4.92 39.59
C LEU A 345 44.13 5.09 38.87
N LEU A 346 44.26 6.04 37.95
CA LEU A 346 45.55 6.36 37.32
C LEU A 346 45.84 7.87 37.26
N PRO A 347 45.98 8.54 38.42
CA PRO A 347 47.11 9.47 38.53
C PRO A 347 47.95 9.30 39.79
N PHE A 348 47.73 8.27 40.63
CA PHE A 348 48.51 8.11 41.86
C PHE A 348 49.89 7.44 41.67
N ILE A 349 50.12 6.73 40.56
CA ILE A 349 51.41 6.05 40.32
C ILE A 349 52.49 7.01 39.78
N PHE A 350 52.09 8.15 39.21
CA PHE A 350 53.05 9.12 38.64
C PHE A 350 53.64 10.10 39.67
N TRP A 351 53.03 10.24 40.85
CA TRP A 351 53.54 11.12 41.91
C TRP A 351 54.50 10.42 42.87
N THR A 352 54.37 9.11 43.06
CA THR A 352 55.30 8.34 43.90
C THR A 352 56.65 8.09 43.22
N THR A 353 56.71 7.98 41.89
CA THR A 353 57.98 7.82 41.16
C THR A 353 58.78 9.12 41.06
N LEU A 354 58.12 10.28 41.03
CA LEU A 354 58.81 11.58 41.03
C LEU A 354 59.38 11.94 42.41
N ALA A 355 58.72 11.55 43.50
CA ALA A 355 59.23 11.76 44.86
C ALA A 355 60.46 10.90 45.18
N CYS A 356 60.58 9.69 44.62
CA CYS A 356 61.76 8.84 44.81
C CYS A 356 62.98 9.30 44.00
N LEU A 357 62.80 10.06 42.91
CA LEU A 357 63.92 10.58 42.11
C LEU A 357 64.55 11.87 42.68
N PHE A 358 63.84 12.58 43.57
CA PHE A 358 64.35 13.80 44.22
C PHE A 358 65.03 13.57 45.58
N MET A 359 65.05 12.33 46.09
CA MET A 359 65.78 11.97 47.32
C MET A 359 67.16 11.33 47.06
N SER A 360 67.62 11.33 45.82
CA SER A 360 68.92 10.78 45.43
C SER A 360 69.67 11.68 44.44
N VAL A 361 69.89 12.95 44.81
CA VAL A 361 71.03 13.79 44.37
C VAL A 361 71.36 14.77 45.48
#